data_AF-A0AAU4T3A5-F1
#
_entry.id   AF-A0AAU4T3A5-F1
#
_cell.length_a   1.000
_cell.length_b   1.000
_cell.length_c   1.000
_cell.angle_alpha   90.00
_cell.angle_beta   90.00
_cell.angle_gamma   90.00
#
_symmetry.space_group_name_H-M   'P 1'
#
loop_
_entity.id
_entity.type
_entity.pdbx_description
1 polymer ?
#
loop_
_entity_poly.entity_id
_entity_poly.type
_entity_poly.pdbx_seq_one_letter_code
_entity_poly.pdbx_strand_id
1 'polypeptide(L)'
;MAEQRWDAGDGRDTERQGARDATERPWRELVATARRTVSEGLVVGTSGNVSVRVGDTVLVTPSGVPYDELGPEHVCGVGLDGRQVLGSLVPTSELPMHLAVYRATDARAIVHTHAVHATAVSTLVSELPLIHYMAAALGGPVRVAPYATYGTEKLAENMLEALRNRTACLLQNHGTLTYGTTLHQAYDRTAQLEWMCRLWLTASSLPGHSPSLLSEEQVAEVGERLKGYGQP
;
A
#
# COMPACT_ATOMS: atom_id res chain seq x y z
N MET A 1 51.41 -37.23 -2.95
CA MET A 1 50.07 -37.17 -3.58
C MET A 1 49.02 -37.27 -2.50
N ALA A 2 48.46 -36.14 -2.08
CA ALA A 2 47.20 -36.04 -1.34
C ALA A 2 46.78 -34.56 -1.40
N GLU A 3 45.99 -34.21 -2.41
CA GLU A 3 45.39 -32.88 -2.56
C GLU A 3 44.24 -32.74 -1.56
N GLN A 4 44.31 -31.71 -0.71
CA GLN A 4 43.21 -31.28 0.13
C GLN A 4 42.20 -30.51 -0.72
N ARG A 5 41.01 -31.09 -0.90
CA ARG A 5 39.83 -30.37 -1.38
C ARG A 5 39.28 -29.53 -0.23
N TRP A 6 39.29 -28.21 -0.37
CA TRP A 6 38.49 -27.31 0.47
C TRP A 6 37.07 -27.27 -0.08
N ASP A 7 36.12 -27.65 0.76
CA ASP A 7 34.69 -27.61 0.47
C ASP A 7 34.20 -26.17 0.60
N ALA A 8 33.86 -25.55 -0.53
CA ALA A 8 33.41 -24.16 -0.61
C ALA A 8 31.88 -24.06 -0.56
N GLY A 9 31.26 -24.69 0.44
CA GLY A 9 29.82 -24.67 0.66
C GLY A 9 29.47 -24.43 2.12
N ASP A 10 29.12 -23.19 2.49
CA ASP A 10 28.32 -22.89 3.70
C ASP A 10 27.86 -21.41 3.81
N GLY A 11 28.55 -20.47 3.17
CA GLY A 11 28.24 -19.03 3.34
C GLY A 11 26.87 -18.58 2.79
N ARG A 12 26.35 -19.24 1.75
CA ARG A 12 25.08 -18.85 1.11
C ARG A 12 23.84 -19.38 1.83
N ASP A 13 23.95 -20.51 2.53
CA ASP A 13 22.84 -21.11 3.26
C ASP A 13 22.66 -20.46 4.63
N THR A 14 23.76 -20.09 5.30
CA THR A 14 23.74 -19.30 6.54
C THR A 14 23.20 -17.87 6.33
N GLU A 15 23.59 -17.18 5.25
CA GLU A 15 23.01 -15.88 4.88
C GLU A 15 21.52 -15.97 4.54
N ARG A 16 21.09 -17.02 3.82
CA ARG A 16 19.67 -17.26 3.52
C ARG A 16 18.85 -17.58 4.78
N GLN A 17 19.43 -18.31 5.73
CA GLN A 17 18.79 -18.62 7.01
C GLN A 17 18.64 -17.37 7.88
N GLY A 18 19.69 -16.55 8.00
CA GLY A 18 19.63 -15.28 8.75
C GLY A 18 18.67 -14.25 8.14
N ALA A 19 18.55 -14.20 6.80
CA ALA A 19 17.57 -13.37 6.11
C ALA A 19 16.12 -13.85 6.33
N ARG A 20 15.89 -15.17 6.44
CA ARG A 20 14.57 -15.73 6.79
C ARG A 20 14.15 -15.35 8.21
N ASP A 21 15.05 -15.46 9.18
CA ASP A 21 14.75 -15.11 10.56
C ASP A 21 14.44 -13.61 10.73
N ALA A 22 15.15 -12.74 10.01
CA ALA A 22 14.89 -11.29 10.01
C ALA A 22 13.56 -10.90 9.34
N THR A 23 13.00 -11.76 8.48
CA THR A 23 11.79 -11.47 7.70
C THR A 23 10.53 -12.14 8.27
N GLU A 24 10.66 -13.07 9.21
CA GLU A 24 9.53 -13.81 9.80
C GLU A 24 8.50 -12.89 10.47
N ARG A 25 8.93 -12.01 11.38
CA ARG A 25 8.03 -11.08 12.06
C ARG A 25 7.37 -10.09 11.09
N PRO A 26 8.11 -9.38 10.22
CA PRO A 26 7.51 -8.51 9.22
C PRO A 26 6.54 -9.24 8.28
N TRP A 27 6.84 -10.48 7.89
CA TRP A 27 5.93 -11.31 7.08
C TRP A 27 4.62 -11.60 7.82
N ARG A 28 4.71 -12.02 9.09
CA ARG A 28 3.52 -12.28 9.91
C ARG A 28 2.64 -11.03 10.08
N GLU A 29 3.26 -9.87 10.29
CA GLU A 29 2.53 -8.59 10.37
C GLU A 29 1.87 -8.24 9.03
N LEU A 30 2.56 -8.44 7.91
CA LEU A 30 2.01 -8.23 6.56
C LEU A 30 0.81 -9.14 6.30
N VAL A 31 0.89 -10.43 6.64
CA VAL A 31 -0.21 -11.39 6.50
C VAL A 31 -1.40 -10.98 7.37
N ALA A 32 -1.17 -10.52 8.59
CA ALA A 32 -2.23 -10.02 9.46
C ALA A 32 -2.92 -8.77 8.85
N THR A 33 -2.15 -7.84 8.29
CA THR A 33 -2.69 -6.66 7.58
C THR A 33 -3.49 -7.06 6.34
N ALA A 34 -2.99 -7.98 5.51
CA ALA A 34 -3.71 -8.47 4.34
C ALA A 34 -5.03 -9.15 4.73
N ARG A 35 -5.04 -10.03 5.73
CA ARG A 35 -6.28 -10.64 6.22
C ARG A 35 -7.27 -9.61 6.76
N ARG A 36 -6.78 -8.57 7.43
CA ARG A 36 -7.61 -7.47 7.93
C ARG A 36 -8.33 -6.73 6.80
N THR A 37 -7.68 -6.46 5.67
CA THR A 37 -8.32 -5.77 4.53
C THR A 37 -9.50 -6.58 3.96
N VAL A 38 -9.39 -7.91 3.92
CA VAL A 38 -10.51 -8.78 3.53
C VAL A 38 -11.61 -8.80 4.57
N SER A 39 -11.27 -8.97 5.86
CA SER A 39 -12.28 -9.02 6.94
C SER A 39 -13.10 -7.74 7.08
N GLU A 40 -12.52 -6.60 6.71
CA GLU A 40 -13.17 -5.29 6.76
C GLU A 40 -13.77 -4.86 5.40
N GLY A 41 -13.78 -5.76 4.41
CA GLY A 41 -14.44 -5.52 3.11
C GLY A 41 -13.74 -4.51 2.19
N LEU A 42 -12.44 -4.24 2.43
CA LEU A 42 -11.63 -3.36 1.59
C LEU A 42 -11.12 -4.06 0.32
N VAL A 43 -11.19 -5.39 0.28
CA VAL A 43 -10.74 -6.24 -0.82
C VAL A 43 -11.83 -7.28 -1.14
N VAL A 44 -11.94 -7.67 -2.41
CA VAL A 44 -12.81 -8.75 -2.87
C VAL A 44 -11.95 -9.86 -3.49
N GLY A 45 -12.04 -11.07 -2.94
CA GLY A 45 -11.22 -12.20 -3.39
C GLY A 45 -9.73 -11.93 -3.18
N THR A 46 -8.94 -12.06 -4.24
CA THR A 46 -7.48 -11.84 -4.24
C THR A 46 -7.08 -10.46 -4.78
N SER A 47 -8.02 -9.51 -4.85
CA SER A 47 -7.71 -8.16 -5.31
C SER A 47 -6.88 -7.38 -4.27
N GLY A 48 -6.22 -6.30 -4.68
CA GLY A 48 -5.32 -5.58 -3.78
C GLY A 48 -4.00 -6.31 -3.50
N ASN A 49 -3.13 -5.66 -2.74
CA ASN A 49 -1.85 -6.21 -2.30
C ASN A 49 -1.27 -5.39 -1.15
N VAL A 50 -0.42 -6.05 -0.35
CA VAL A 50 0.25 -5.43 0.80
C VAL A 50 1.75 -5.71 0.70
N SER A 51 2.58 -4.72 1.03
CA SER A 51 4.01 -4.91 1.14
C SER A 51 4.61 -4.23 2.36
N VAL A 52 5.76 -4.73 2.79
CA VAL A 52 6.61 -4.11 3.82
C VAL A 52 8.09 -4.23 3.44
N ARG A 53 8.85 -3.15 3.64
CA ARG A 53 10.28 -3.07 3.35
C ARG A 53 11.10 -3.32 4.61
N VAL A 54 12.01 -4.28 4.52
CA VAL A 54 12.97 -4.70 5.56
C VAL A 54 14.37 -4.61 4.97
N GLY A 55 15.11 -3.54 5.32
CA GLY A 55 16.39 -3.23 4.66
C GLY A 55 16.19 -3.01 3.15
N ASP A 56 16.87 -3.81 2.34
CA ASP A 56 16.77 -3.77 0.87
C ASP A 56 15.78 -4.79 0.29
N THR A 57 15.11 -5.55 1.15
CA THR A 57 14.09 -6.52 0.75
C THR A 57 12.69 -5.95 0.95
N VAL A 58 11.85 -6.05 -0.07
CA VAL A 58 10.41 -5.78 0.00
C VAL A 58 9.69 -7.12 0.08
N LEU A 59 9.09 -7.41 1.22
CA LEU A 59 8.13 -8.50 1.36
C LEU A 59 6.79 -8.05 0.79
N VAL A 60 6.16 -8.87 -0.03
CA VAL A 60 4.92 -8.52 -0.75
C VAL A 60 4.00 -9.72 -0.85
N THR A 61 2.69 -9.50 -0.84
CA THR A 61 1.71 -10.57 -1.09
C THR A 61 1.94 -11.20 -2.49
N PRO A 62 1.95 -12.55 -2.60
CA PRO A 62 2.05 -13.23 -3.88
C PRO A 62 0.78 -13.05 -4.72
N SER A 63 0.90 -13.25 -6.03
CA SER A 63 -0.21 -13.20 -6.96
C SER A 63 -1.16 -14.39 -6.77
N GLY A 64 -2.46 -14.13 -6.73
CA GLY A 64 -3.52 -15.15 -6.82
C GLY A 64 -3.68 -16.06 -5.61
N VAL A 65 -3.04 -15.77 -4.48
CA VAL A 65 -3.22 -16.54 -3.24
C VAL A 65 -4.33 -15.90 -2.38
N PRO A 66 -5.37 -16.65 -1.98
CA PRO A 66 -6.37 -16.17 -1.03
C PRO A 66 -5.72 -15.69 0.27
N TYR A 67 -6.14 -14.52 0.78
CA TYR A 67 -5.50 -13.92 1.95
C TYR A 67 -5.70 -14.72 3.24
N ASP A 68 -6.80 -15.45 3.35
CA ASP A 68 -7.06 -16.40 4.43
C ASP A 68 -6.13 -17.61 4.39
N GLU A 69 -5.59 -17.98 3.22
CA GLU A 69 -4.60 -19.05 3.05
C GLU A 69 -3.14 -18.58 3.22
N LEU A 70 -2.87 -17.28 3.32
CA LEU A 70 -1.50 -16.78 3.49
C LEU A 70 -0.83 -17.33 4.75
N GLY A 71 0.38 -17.88 4.59
CA GLY A 71 1.12 -18.59 5.62
C GLY A 71 2.63 -18.35 5.49
N PRO A 72 3.46 -18.84 6.43
CA PRO A 72 4.91 -18.71 6.37
C PRO A 72 5.54 -19.24 5.06
N GLU A 73 4.98 -20.29 4.49
CA GLU A 73 5.37 -20.92 3.23
C GLU A 73 5.11 -20.05 2.00
N HIS A 74 4.22 -19.06 2.12
CA HIS A 74 3.83 -18.15 1.05
C HIS A 74 4.69 -16.88 1.00
N VAL A 75 5.75 -16.79 1.82
CA VAL A 75 6.64 -15.64 1.85
C VAL A 75 7.17 -15.33 0.45
N CYS A 76 7.03 -14.08 0.03
CA CYS A 76 7.52 -13.58 -1.25
C CYS A 76 8.26 -12.27 -1.01
N GLY A 77 9.52 -12.20 -1.44
CA GLY A 77 10.38 -11.05 -1.24
C GLY A 77 11.19 -10.71 -2.47
N VAL A 78 11.29 -9.41 -2.76
CA VAL A 78 12.01 -8.86 -3.92
C VAL A 78 12.98 -7.76 -3.50
N GLY A 79 14.05 -7.56 -4.24
CA GLY A 79 14.89 -6.37 -4.14
C GLY A 79 14.20 -5.13 -4.72
N LEU A 80 14.76 -3.94 -4.47
CA LEU A 80 14.28 -2.67 -5.07
C LEU A 80 14.42 -2.62 -6.60
N ASP A 81 15.24 -3.50 -7.17
CA ASP A 81 15.38 -3.72 -8.60
C ASP A 81 14.31 -4.67 -9.18
N GLY A 82 13.42 -5.19 -8.32
CA GLY A 82 12.35 -6.12 -8.68
C GLY A 82 12.78 -7.58 -8.81
N ARG A 83 14.04 -7.92 -8.57
CA ARG A 83 14.49 -9.32 -8.59
C ARG A 83 13.99 -10.04 -7.35
N GLN A 84 13.39 -11.21 -7.54
CA GLN A 84 12.96 -12.05 -6.43
C GLN A 84 14.16 -12.62 -5.67
N VAL A 85 14.18 -12.40 -4.35
CA VAL A 85 15.25 -12.83 -3.45
C VAL A 85 14.76 -13.83 -2.38
N LEU A 86 13.45 -13.87 -2.12
CA LEU A 86 12.82 -14.80 -1.18
C LEU A 86 11.52 -15.39 -1.76
N GLY A 87 11.26 -16.65 -1.40
CA GLY A 87 10.07 -17.39 -1.86
C GLY A 87 10.21 -17.97 -3.27
N SER A 88 9.23 -18.79 -3.64
CA SER A 88 9.08 -19.35 -4.99
C SER A 88 7.79 -18.93 -5.69
N LEU A 89 6.86 -18.31 -4.97
CA LEU A 89 5.62 -17.79 -5.54
C LEU A 89 5.88 -16.48 -6.30
N VAL A 90 5.10 -16.29 -7.37
CA VAL A 90 5.14 -15.09 -8.19
C VAL A 90 4.63 -13.89 -7.35
N PRO A 91 5.38 -12.77 -7.26
CA PRO A 91 4.89 -11.57 -6.59
C PRO A 91 3.64 -11.00 -7.28
N THR A 92 2.89 -10.13 -6.59
CA THR A 92 1.76 -9.41 -7.19
C THR A 92 2.11 -8.77 -8.54
N SER A 93 1.16 -8.77 -9.48
CA SER A 93 1.29 -8.06 -10.76
C SER A 93 1.49 -6.55 -10.57
N GLU A 94 1.04 -5.98 -9.44
CA GLU A 94 1.15 -4.56 -9.12
C GLU A 94 2.51 -4.16 -8.52
N LEU A 95 3.49 -5.07 -8.54
CA LEU A 95 4.82 -4.83 -7.98
C LEU A 95 5.48 -3.52 -8.49
N PRO A 96 5.33 -3.11 -9.78
CA PRO A 96 5.87 -1.83 -10.24
C PRO A 96 5.41 -0.63 -9.40
N MET A 97 4.14 -0.56 -9.00
CA MET A 97 3.62 0.51 -8.14
C MET A 97 4.31 0.51 -6.78
N HIS A 98 4.44 -0.65 -6.14
CA HIS A 98 5.09 -0.77 -4.83
C HIS A 98 6.54 -0.30 -4.87
N LEU A 99 7.32 -0.79 -5.84
CA LEU A 99 8.72 -0.42 -5.96
C LEU A 99 8.91 1.05 -6.33
N ALA A 100 8.03 1.60 -7.17
CA ALA A 100 8.03 3.02 -7.50
C ALA A 100 7.88 3.89 -6.25
N VAL A 101 6.91 3.58 -5.37
CA VAL A 101 6.73 4.27 -4.08
C VAL A 101 7.96 4.12 -3.19
N TYR A 102 8.50 2.91 -3.02
CA TYR A 102 9.69 2.69 -2.17
C TYR A 102 10.95 3.39 -2.65
N ARG A 103 11.10 3.62 -3.96
CA ARG A 103 12.23 4.37 -4.53
C ARG A 103 12.07 5.88 -4.40
N ALA A 104 10.83 6.38 -4.40
CA ALA A 104 10.54 7.82 -4.44
C ALA A 104 10.23 8.42 -3.05
N THR A 105 9.96 7.61 -2.04
CA THR A 105 9.47 8.06 -0.72
C THR A 105 10.19 7.37 0.43
N ASP A 106 9.89 7.79 1.65
CA ASP A 106 10.34 7.16 2.90
C ASP A 106 9.43 6.00 3.35
N ALA A 107 8.53 5.54 2.47
CA ALA A 107 7.61 4.44 2.75
C ALA A 107 8.34 3.19 3.27
N ARG A 108 7.73 2.55 4.26
CA ARG A 108 8.12 1.20 4.71
C ARG A 108 7.00 0.19 4.51
N ALA A 109 5.75 0.61 4.40
CA ALA A 109 4.63 -0.25 4.11
C ALA A 109 3.69 0.38 3.10
N ILE A 110 3.05 -0.46 2.28
CA ILE A 110 2.10 -0.06 1.25
C ILE A 110 0.89 -0.97 1.34
N VAL A 111 -0.30 -0.38 1.24
CA VAL A 111 -1.58 -1.09 1.14
C VAL A 111 -2.29 -0.58 -0.10
N HIS A 112 -2.52 -1.49 -1.06
CA HIS A 112 -3.33 -1.28 -2.24
C HIS A 112 -4.61 -2.09 -2.11
N THR A 113 -5.75 -1.44 -2.36
CA THR A 113 -7.08 -2.08 -2.21
C THR A 113 -8.01 -1.68 -3.34
N HIS A 114 -9.05 -2.48 -3.54
CA HIS A 114 -10.15 -2.18 -4.46
C HIS A 114 -11.41 -1.86 -3.65
N ALA A 115 -11.26 -1.08 -2.58
CA ALA A 115 -12.32 -0.75 -1.64
C ALA A 115 -13.46 -0.02 -2.37
N VAL A 116 -14.70 -0.44 -2.13
CA VAL A 116 -15.84 -0.15 -3.01
C VAL A 116 -16.08 1.34 -3.17
N HIS A 117 -16.09 2.12 -2.09
CA HIS A 117 -16.42 3.54 -2.18
C HIS A 117 -15.28 4.32 -2.82
N ALA A 118 -14.04 3.99 -2.49
CA ALA A 118 -12.88 4.65 -3.08
C ALA A 118 -12.74 4.33 -4.57
N THR A 119 -12.99 3.09 -4.98
CA THR A 119 -13.08 2.70 -6.40
C THR A 119 -14.23 3.44 -7.09
N ALA A 120 -15.39 3.59 -6.46
CA ALA A 120 -16.49 4.37 -7.03
C ALA A 120 -16.10 5.84 -7.23
N VAL A 121 -15.51 6.49 -6.21
CA VAL A 121 -15.02 7.87 -6.32
C VAL A 121 -13.99 8.04 -7.42
N SER A 122 -13.08 7.07 -7.61
CA SER A 122 -12.06 7.15 -8.65
C SER A 122 -12.62 7.18 -10.08
N THR A 123 -13.90 6.81 -10.26
CA THR A 123 -14.61 6.91 -11.55
C THR A 123 -15.31 8.26 -11.78
N LEU A 124 -15.43 9.10 -10.75
CA LEU A 124 -16.31 10.27 -10.76
C LEU A 124 -15.58 11.60 -10.74
N VAL A 125 -14.39 11.66 -10.15
CA VAL A 125 -13.66 12.91 -9.90
C VAL A 125 -12.18 12.76 -10.27
N SER A 126 -11.49 13.89 -10.46
CA SER A 126 -10.03 13.92 -10.58
C SER A 126 -9.33 14.04 -9.22
N GLU A 127 -10.07 14.41 -8.18
CA GLU A 127 -9.60 14.55 -6.81
C GLU A 127 -10.78 14.39 -5.85
N LEU A 128 -10.59 13.67 -4.74
CA LEU A 128 -11.59 13.56 -3.68
C LEU A 128 -11.80 14.95 -3.04
N PRO A 129 -13.02 15.52 -3.09
CA PRO A 129 -13.28 16.81 -2.47
C PRO A 129 -12.99 16.79 -0.98
N LEU A 130 -12.58 17.94 -0.42
CA LEU A 130 -12.22 18.12 0.99
C LEU A 130 -13.44 18.03 1.93
N ILE A 131 -14.07 16.86 1.94
CA ILE A 131 -15.29 16.53 2.68
C ILE A 131 -15.05 16.41 4.19
N HIS A 132 -13.80 16.18 4.60
CA HIS A 132 -13.44 15.96 5.99
C HIS A 132 -12.00 16.39 6.29
N TYR A 133 -11.75 16.84 7.52
CA TYR A 133 -10.43 17.34 7.93
C TYR A 133 -9.32 16.28 7.87
N MET A 134 -9.69 15.00 7.94
CA MET A 134 -8.75 13.88 7.88
C MET A 134 -7.99 13.76 6.54
N ALA A 135 -8.40 14.50 5.50
CA ALA A 135 -7.56 14.71 4.32
C ALA A 135 -6.15 15.23 4.70
N ALA A 136 -6.03 16.01 5.78
CA ALA A 136 -4.74 16.48 6.30
C ALA A 136 -3.78 15.34 6.65
N ALA A 137 -4.29 14.23 7.22
CA ALA A 137 -3.48 13.06 7.56
C ALA A 137 -2.92 12.33 6.32
N LEU A 138 -3.51 12.58 5.15
CA LEU A 138 -3.08 12.05 3.85
C LEU A 138 -2.19 13.03 3.07
N GLY A 139 -1.92 14.21 3.64
CA GLY A 139 -1.14 15.29 3.02
C GLY A 139 -1.98 16.31 2.24
N GLY A 140 -3.31 16.29 2.37
CA GLY A 140 -4.23 17.20 1.69
C GLY A 140 -5.23 16.47 0.78
N PRO A 141 -5.80 17.14 -0.23
CA PRO A 141 -6.71 16.53 -1.18
C PRO A 141 -6.14 15.26 -1.84
N VAL A 142 -6.95 14.20 -1.95
CA VAL A 142 -6.51 12.91 -2.48
C VAL A 142 -6.76 12.85 -3.98
N ARG A 143 -5.68 12.83 -4.76
CA ARG A 143 -5.72 12.89 -6.22
C ARG A 143 -6.04 11.54 -6.84
N VAL A 144 -6.69 11.57 -8.00
CA VAL A 144 -6.96 10.39 -8.83
C VAL A 144 -5.90 10.30 -9.93
N ALA A 145 -5.09 9.25 -9.90
CA ALA A 145 -4.14 8.94 -10.95
C ALA A 145 -4.90 8.54 -12.24
N PRO A 146 -4.53 9.10 -13.41
CA PRO A 146 -5.14 8.72 -14.68
C PRO A 146 -4.99 7.22 -14.97
N TYR A 147 -6.02 6.64 -15.61
CA TYR A 147 -6.04 5.22 -15.93
C TYR A 147 -4.82 4.79 -16.77
N ALA A 148 -4.28 3.64 -16.41
CA ALA A 148 -3.38 2.82 -17.20
C ALA A 148 -3.61 1.36 -16.80
N THR A 149 -3.29 0.42 -17.70
CA THR A 149 -3.46 -1.01 -17.41
C THR A 149 -2.68 -1.41 -16.16
N TYR A 150 -3.30 -2.24 -15.32
CA TYR A 150 -2.70 -2.75 -14.08
C TYR A 150 -1.35 -3.44 -14.31
N GLY A 151 -0.46 -3.40 -13.33
CA GLY A 151 0.88 -3.98 -13.40
C GLY A 151 1.83 -3.37 -14.44
N THR A 152 1.51 -2.20 -14.99
CA THR A 152 2.40 -1.49 -15.93
C THR A 152 3.20 -0.39 -15.24
N GLU A 153 4.39 -0.09 -15.76
CA GLU A 153 5.18 1.08 -15.34
C GLU A 153 4.40 2.39 -15.55
N LYS A 154 3.56 2.46 -16.59
CA LYS A 154 2.75 3.65 -16.86
C LYS A 154 1.77 3.96 -15.73
N LEU A 155 1.15 2.93 -15.14
CA LEU A 155 0.31 3.10 -13.97
C LEU A 155 1.13 3.59 -12.76
N ALA A 156 2.32 3.02 -12.56
CA ALA A 156 3.22 3.42 -11.48
C ALA A 156 3.67 4.89 -11.60
N GLU A 157 3.99 5.37 -12.80
CA GLU A 157 4.30 6.78 -13.08
C GLU A 157 3.12 7.70 -12.74
N ASN A 158 1.93 7.38 -13.25
CA ASN A 158 0.70 8.17 -13.02
C ASN A 158 0.36 8.22 -11.51
N MET A 159 0.56 7.11 -10.80
CA MET A 159 0.35 7.02 -9.36
C MET A 159 1.36 7.86 -8.58
N LEU A 160 2.66 7.79 -8.91
CA LEU A 160 3.68 8.61 -8.25
C LEU A 160 3.41 10.10 -8.41
N GLU A 161 2.96 10.50 -9.59
CA GLU A 161 2.52 11.87 -9.85
C GLU A 161 1.41 12.28 -8.88
N ALA A 162 0.37 11.46 -8.74
CA ALA A 162 -0.74 11.64 -7.80
C ALA A 162 -0.32 11.60 -6.32
N LEU A 163 0.81 10.97 -6.00
CA LEU A 163 1.36 10.87 -4.65
C LEU A 163 2.32 12.00 -4.25
N ARG A 164 2.72 12.90 -5.15
CA ARG A 164 3.56 14.05 -4.74
C ARG A 164 2.96 14.80 -3.55
N ASN A 165 3.71 14.90 -2.47
CA ASN A 165 3.29 15.50 -1.19
C ASN A 165 1.99 14.90 -0.61
N ARG A 166 1.69 13.64 -0.92
CA ARG A 166 0.56 12.87 -0.40
C ARG A 166 1.03 11.49 0.04
N THR A 167 0.27 10.86 0.93
CA THR A 167 0.50 9.48 1.37
C THR A 167 -0.58 8.50 0.88
N ALA A 168 -1.53 9.00 0.10
CA ALA A 168 -2.61 8.24 -0.49
C ALA A 168 -3.01 8.81 -1.84
N CYS A 169 -3.44 7.94 -2.75
CA CYS A 169 -4.05 8.30 -4.02
C CYS A 169 -5.16 7.32 -4.39
N LEU A 170 -6.04 7.76 -5.28
CA LEU A 170 -6.99 6.90 -5.98
C LEU A 170 -6.41 6.57 -7.37
N LEU A 171 -6.81 5.44 -7.92
CA LEU A 171 -6.47 4.97 -9.26
C LEU A 171 -7.76 4.92 -10.07
N GLN A 172 -7.85 5.73 -11.13
CA GLN A 172 -9.06 5.84 -11.95
C GLN A 172 -9.51 4.46 -12.45
N ASN A 173 -10.78 4.10 -12.21
CA ASN A 173 -11.38 2.82 -12.58
C ASN A 173 -10.65 1.57 -12.04
N HIS A 174 -9.96 1.69 -10.91
CA HIS A 174 -9.14 0.60 -10.38
C HIS A 174 -9.25 0.45 -8.85
N GLY A 175 -8.78 1.42 -8.06
CA GLY A 175 -8.72 1.25 -6.60
C GLY A 175 -7.97 2.36 -5.90
N THR A 176 -7.26 2.02 -4.82
CA THR A 176 -6.50 2.98 -4.00
C THR A 176 -5.10 2.47 -3.73
N LEU A 177 -4.17 3.38 -3.47
CA LEU A 177 -2.89 3.03 -2.88
C LEU A 177 -2.54 4.02 -1.78
N THR A 178 -2.16 3.50 -0.63
CA THR A 178 -1.62 4.29 0.48
C THR A 178 -0.29 3.71 0.94
N TYR A 179 0.55 4.56 1.52
CA TYR A 179 1.80 4.12 2.13
C TYR A 179 1.98 4.71 3.52
N GLY A 180 2.87 4.11 4.31
CA GLY A 180 3.26 4.61 5.63
C GLY A 180 4.60 4.06 6.09
N THR A 181 5.06 4.51 7.26
CA THR A 181 6.29 4.03 7.89
C THR A 181 6.08 2.72 8.65
N THR A 182 4.84 2.28 8.83
CA THR A 182 4.44 0.99 9.38
C THR A 182 3.22 0.43 8.62
N LEU A 183 3.03 -0.89 8.69
CA LEU A 183 1.83 -1.54 8.14
C LEU A 183 0.55 -1.00 8.76
N HIS A 184 0.57 -0.71 10.06
CA HIS A 184 -0.56 -0.11 10.78
C HIS A 184 -0.92 1.27 10.20
N GLN A 185 0.07 2.14 10.01
CA GLN A 185 -0.17 3.47 9.46
C GLN A 185 -0.69 3.40 8.01
N ALA A 186 -0.10 2.56 7.15
CA ALA A 186 -0.60 2.37 5.78
C ALA A 186 -2.04 1.84 5.77
N TYR A 187 -2.34 0.89 6.66
CA TYR A 187 -3.69 0.39 6.83
C TYR A 187 -4.68 1.49 7.27
N ASP A 188 -4.37 2.25 8.32
CA ASP A 188 -5.26 3.29 8.85
C ASP A 188 -5.54 4.37 7.80
N ARG A 189 -4.54 4.75 7.01
CA ARG A 189 -4.72 5.66 5.87
C ARG A 189 -5.68 5.09 4.83
N THR A 190 -5.59 3.79 4.55
CA THR A 190 -6.49 3.08 3.63
C THR A 190 -7.93 3.11 4.14
N ALA A 191 -8.13 2.75 5.42
CA ALA A 191 -9.46 2.76 6.04
C ALA A 191 -10.06 4.17 6.09
N GLN A 192 -9.25 5.17 6.44
CA GLN A 192 -9.66 6.58 6.47
C GLN A 192 -10.04 7.10 5.07
N LEU A 193 -9.28 6.74 4.05
CA LEU A 193 -9.59 7.09 2.66
C LEU A 193 -10.91 6.49 2.20
N GLU A 194 -11.10 5.19 2.41
CA GLU A 194 -12.36 4.50 2.07
C GLU A 194 -13.55 5.15 2.77
N TRP A 195 -13.41 5.46 4.07
CA TRP A 195 -14.46 6.14 4.83
C TRP A 195 -14.78 7.54 4.29
N MET A 196 -13.77 8.33 3.92
CA MET A 196 -13.99 9.67 3.34
C MET A 196 -14.67 9.58 1.97
N CYS A 197 -14.31 8.59 1.14
CA CYS A 197 -14.99 8.32 -0.12
C CYS A 197 -16.46 7.94 0.11
N ARG A 198 -16.74 7.07 1.09
CA ARG A 198 -18.12 6.72 1.49
C ARG A 198 -18.89 7.93 1.97
N LEU A 199 -18.29 8.77 2.81
CA LEU A 199 -18.90 9.99 3.32
C LEU A 199 -19.27 10.94 2.17
N TRP A 200 -18.34 11.18 1.25
CA TRP A 200 -18.58 12.04 0.09
C TRP A 200 -19.70 11.51 -0.81
N LEU A 201 -19.69 10.22 -1.14
CA LEU A 201 -20.75 9.60 -1.94
C LEU A 201 -22.12 9.69 -1.24
N THR A 202 -22.16 9.40 0.07
CA THR A 202 -23.39 9.44 0.85
C THR A 202 -23.95 10.86 0.89
N ALA A 203 -23.12 11.85 1.22
CA ALA A 203 -23.54 13.24 1.29
C ALA A 203 -23.95 13.81 -0.08
N SER A 204 -23.25 13.42 -1.16
CA SER A 204 -23.55 13.87 -2.52
C SER A 204 -24.76 13.18 -3.14
N SER A 205 -25.27 12.11 -2.54
CA SER A 205 -26.45 11.39 -3.05
C SER A 205 -27.79 12.05 -2.71
N LEU A 206 -27.81 13.04 -1.80
CA LEU A 206 -29.04 13.68 -1.35
C LEU A 206 -29.54 14.71 -2.37
N PRO A 207 -30.74 14.52 -2.97
CA PRO A 207 -31.25 15.45 -3.98
C PRO A 207 -31.40 16.88 -3.45
N GLY A 208 -31.01 17.86 -4.27
CA GLY A 208 -31.11 19.28 -3.95
C GLY A 208 -30.10 19.80 -2.91
N HIS A 209 -29.14 18.97 -2.50
CA HIS A 209 -28.12 19.34 -1.52
C HIS A 209 -26.71 19.05 -2.06
N SER A 210 -25.75 19.87 -1.63
CA SER A 210 -24.32 19.63 -1.83
C SER A 210 -23.62 19.68 -0.49
N PRO A 211 -22.65 18.79 -0.22
CA PRO A 211 -21.89 18.86 1.01
C PRO A 211 -21.11 20.17 1.11
N SER A 212 -21.03 20.74 2.30
CA SER A 212 -20.03 21.76 2.60
C SER A 212 -18.64 21.13 2.54
N LEU A 213 -17.69 21.84 1.95
CA LEU A 213 -16.30 21.41 1.81
C LEU A 213 -15.41 22.33 2.62
N LEU A 214 -14.29 21.79 3.10
CA LEU A 214 -13.23 22.58 3.71
C LEU A 214 -12.40 23.28 2.63
N SER A 215 -11.82 24.42 2.99
CA SER A 215 -10.76 25.03 2.18
C SER A 215 -9.42 24.34 2.41
N GLU A 216 -8.47 24.52 1.49
CA GLU A 216 -7.12 24.00 1.64
C GLU A 216 -6.42 24.59 2.88
N GLU A 217 -6.68 25.86 3.22
CA GLU A 217 -6.13 26.49 4.43
C GLU A 217 -6.64 25.82 5.71
N GLN A 218 -7.93 25.48 5.77
CA GLN A 218 -8.52 24.78 6.92
C GLN A 218 -7.89 23.39 7.11
N VAL A 219 -7.65 22.67 6.01
CA VAL A 219 -6.98 21.37 6.03
C VAL A 219 -5.51 21.50 6.41
N ALA A 220 -4.83 22.57 5.99
CA ALA A 220 -3.46 22.87 6.39
C ALA A 220 -3.35 23.15 7.90
N GLU A 221 -4.28 23.92 8.48
CA GLU A 221 -4.31 24.17 9.94
C GLU A 221 -4.44 22.86 10.73
N VAL A 222 -5.29 21.96 10.27
CA VAL A 222 -5.47 20.62 10.87
C VAL A 222 -4.17 19.81 10.78
N GLY A 223 -3.47 19.89 9.65
CA GLY A 223 -2.18 19.22 9.45
C GLY A 223 -1.14 19.62 10.52
N GLU A 224 -1.09 20.90 10.89
CA GLU A 224 -0.21 21.38 11.96
C GLU A 224 -0.62 20.82 13.33
N ARG A 225 -1.91 20.73 13.62
CA ARG A 225 -2.40 20.15 14.89
C ARG A 225 -2.15 18.65 14.99
N LEU A 226 -2.23 17.91 13.88
CA LEU A 226 -2.02 16.46 13.87
C LEU A 226 -0.57 16.05 14.19
N LYS A 227 0.43 16.93 13.98
CA LYS A 227 1.83 16.64 14.32
C LYS A 227 2.06 16.33 15.80
N GLY A 228 1.17 16.79 16.69
CA GLY A 228 1.22 16.52 18.13
C GLY A 228 0.06 15.66 18.65
N TYR A 229 -0.72 15.04 17.77
CA TYR A 229 -1.93 14.28 18.13
C TYR A 229 -1.66 12.77 18.21
N GLY A 230 -2.17 12.13 19.26
CA GLY A 230 -1.95 10.70 19.56
C GLY A 230 -1.36 10.50 20.95
N GLN A 231 -1.64 9.36 21.57
CA GLN A 231 -0.97 8.89 22.79
C GLN A 231 0.00 7.76 22.39
N PRO A 232 1.15 7.60 23.09
CA PRO A 232 2.13 6.55 22.80
C PRO A 232 1.56 5.14 22.86
#